data_AF-A0A1C5XB23-F1
#
_entry.id   AF-A0A1C5XB23-F1
#
_cell.length_a   1.000
_cell.length_b   1.000
_cell.length_c   1.000
_cell.angle_alpha   90.00
_cell.angle_beta   90.00
_cell.angle_gamma   90.00
#
_symmetry.space_group_name_H-M   'P 1'
#
loop_
_entity.id
_entity.type
_entity.pdbx_description
1 polymer ?
#
loop_
_entity_poly.entity_id
_entity_poly.type
_entity_poly.pdbx_seq_one_letter_code
_entity_poly.pdbx_strand_id
1 'polypeptide(L)'
;MDHERKELLAQKKAQLKVKQQREEIQQYKDHFAKSIQHFSQKCRYADEAEAVKLGKFISKLDFAQPGQLSIQEVCPYPHENVYLCFLMGTEALFQIFIFGKYDDILRDYDEWAVFSPCLLLVDEDFIHYTYINNDGEVKESQVS
;
A
#
# COMPACT_ATOMS: atom_id res chain seq x y z
N MET A 1 30.69 16.65 25.87
CA MET A 1 29.79 17.84 25.90
C MET A 1 29.17 18.19 24.55
N ASP A 2 29.88 18.70 23.53
CA ASP A 2 29.24 19.08 22.25
C ASP A 2 28.76 17.87 21.42
N HIS A 3 29.53 16.77 21.44
CA HIS A 3 29.18 15.53 20.74
C HIS A 3 27.93 14.85 21.34
N GLU A 4 27.88 14.67 22.67
CA GLU A 4 26.72 14.08 23.37
C GLU A 4 25.43 14.89 23.17
N ARG A 5 25.51 16.23 23.11
CA ARG A 5 24.34 17.08 22.84
C ARG A 5 23.84 16.92 21.39
N LYS A 6 24.75 16.73 20.43
CA LYS A 6 24.40 16.47 19.02
C LYS A 6 23.74 15.10 18.86
N GLU A 7 24.27 14.07 19.51
CA GLU A 7 23.67 12.73 19.50
C GLU A 7 22.28 12.70 20.13
N LEU A 8 22.11 13.34 21.29
CA LEU A 8 20.81 13.45 21.96
C LEU A 8 19.78 14.19 21.09
N LEU A 9 20.19 15.24 20.39
CA LEU A 9 19.32 15.96 19.45
C LEU A 9 18.92 15.09 18.27
N ALA A 10 19.85 14.32 17.70
CA ALA A 10 19.57 13.38 16.60
C ALA A 10 18.58 12.29 17.04
N GLN A 11 18.77 11.72 18.23
CA GLN A 11 17.87 10.72 18.80
C GLN A 11 16.45 11.29 18.99
N LYS A 12 16.31 12.49 19.57
CA LYS A 12 15.00 13.14 19.74
C LYS A 12 14.31 13.45 18.42
N LYS A 13 15.06 13.89 17.40
CA LYS A 13 14.53 14.10 16.05
C LYS A 13 14.03 12.81 15.42
N ALA A 14 14.78 11.71 15.55
CA ALA A 14 14.35 10.40 15.06
C ALA A 14 13.08 9.91 15.75
N GLN A 15 13.00 10.03 17.08
CA GLN A 15 11.79 9.69 17.84
C GLN A 15 10.58 10.53 17.42
N LEU A 16 10.78 11.84 17.21
CA LEU A 16 9.71 12.72 16.74
C LEU A 16 9.21 12.31 15.34
N LYS A 17 10.12 11.99 14.42
CA LYS A 17 9.76 11.52 13.07
C LYS A 17 8.94 10.22 13.13
N VAL A 18 9.34 9.25 13.94
CA VAL A 18 8.58 8.00 14.15
C VAL A 18 7.19 8.28 14.73
N LYS A 19 7.08 9.20 15.69
CA LYS A 19 5.79 9.57 16.28
C LYS A 19 4.86 10.23 15.24
N GLN A 20 5.38 11.18 14.47
CA GLN A 20 4.64 11.85 13.41
C GLN A 20 4.15 10.86 12.35
N GLN A 21 5.01 9.94 11.92
CA GLN A 21 4.65 8.91 10.95
C GLN A 21 3.55 7.98 11.47
N ARG A 22 3.60 7.58 12.75
CA ARG A 22 2.53 6.77 13.36
C ARG A 22 1.20 7.51 13.43
N GLU A 23 1.23 8.79 13.76
CA GLU A 23 0.03 9.64 13.78
C GLU A 23 -0.57 9.78 12.38
N GLU A 24 0.25 9.99 11.35
CA GLU A 24 -0.19 10.07 9.96
C GLU A 24 -0.78 8.74 9.46
N ILE A 25 -0.13 7.60 9.77
CA ILE A 25 -0.69 6.28 9.48
C ILE A 25 -2.07 6.12 10.13
N GLN A 26 -2.23 6.52 11.40
CA GLN A 26 -3.51 6.41 12.09
C GLN A 26 -4.58 7.31 11.45
N GLN A 27 -4.23 8.53 11.03
CA GLN A 27 -5.14 9.43 10.33
C GLN A 27 -5.66 8.83 9.02
N TYR A 28 -4.79 8.20 8.23
CA TYR A 28 -5.23 7.47 7.03
C TYR A 28 -6.17 6.32 7.38
N LYS A 29 -5.83 5.52 8.40
CA LYS A 29 -6.68 4.40 8.85
C LYS A 29 -8.06 4.86 9.30
N ASP A 30 -8.13 5.96 10.04
CA ASP A 30 -9.39 6.55 10.48
C ASP A 30 -10.19 7.11 9.30
N HIS A 31 -9.52 7.64 8.27
CA HIS A 31 -10.16 8.12 7.07
C HIS A 31 -10.74 6.97 6.24
N PHE A 32 -9.98 5.90 6.01
CA PHE A 32 -10.49 4.69 5.32
C PHE A 32 -11.72 4.11 6.00
N ALA A 33 -11.70 3.99 7.32
CA ALA A 33 -12.82 3.45 8.08
C ALA A 33 -14.10 4.31 7.97
N LYS A 34 -13.97 5.60 7.62
CA LYS A 34 -15.10 6.52 7.42
C LYS A 34 -15.60 6.54 5.98
N SER A 35 -14.70 6.52 5.00
CA SER A 35 -15.04 6.64 3.58
C SER A 35 -15.52 5.32 2.99
N ILE A 36 -14.97 4.19 3.45
CA ILE A 36 -15.26 2.88 2.88
C ILE A 36 -16.46 2.25 3.58
N GLN A 37 -17.55 2.08 2.83
CA GLN A 37 -18.78 1.52 3.37
C GLN A 37 -18.56 0.08 3.86
N HIS A 38 -18.89 -0.16 5.14
CA HIS A 38 -18.71 -1.45 5.82
C HIS A 38 -17.26 -1.95 5.83
N PHE A 39 -16.27 -1.04 5.91
CA PHE A 39 -14.84 -1.38 5.91
C PHE A 39 -14.50 -2.58 6.81
N SER A 40 -14.93 -2.58 8.08
CA SER A 40 -14.60 -3.64 9.04
C SER A 40 -15.23 -5.01 8.75
N GLN A 41 -16.20 -5.08 7.84
CA GLN A 41 -16.83 -6.33 7.41
C GLN A 41 -16.17 -6.89 6.14
N LYS A 42 -15.73 -6.00 5.24
CA LYS A 42 -15.14 -6.35 3.94
C LYS A 42 -13.62 -6.49 3.98
N CYS A 43 -12.98 -5.68 4.82
CA CYS A 43 -11.56 -5.44 4.79
C CYS A 43 -10.94 -5.49 6.20
N ARG A 44 -9.65 -5.79 6.24
CA ARG A 44 -8.81 -5.63 7.43
C ARG A 44 -7.47 -5.06 7.04
N TYR A 45 -6.76 -4.47 8.01
CA TYR A 45 -5.36 -4.14 7.81
C TYR A 45 -4.51 -5.41 7.78
N ALA A 46 -3.49 -5.44 6.93
CA ALA A 46 -2.49 -6.50 6.96
C ALA A 46 -1.72 -6.47 8.29
N ASP A 47 -1.33 -7.64 8.77
CA ASP A 47 -0.45 -7.76 9.93
C ASP A 47 1.02 -7.50 9.56
N GLU A 48 1.90 -7.52 10.57
CA GLU A 48 3.33 -7.25 10.37
C GLU A 48 4.02 -8.30 9.48
N ALA A 49 3.63 -9.56 9.56
CA ALA A 49 4.22 -10.63 8.76
C ALA A 49 3.79 -10.52 7.29
N GLU A 50 2.52 -10.19 7.05
CA GLU A 50 1.97 -9.89 5.73
C GLU A 50 2.64 -8.64 5.13
N ALA A 51 2.78 -7.56 5.91
CA ALA A 51 3.46 -6.35 5.47
C ALA A 51 4.93 -6.61 5.05
N VAL A 52 5.65 -7.48 5.77
CA VAL A 52 7.02 -7.88 5.38
C VAL A 52 7.02 -8.65 4.06
N LYS A 53 6.04 -9.53 3.81
CA LYS A 53 5.92 -10.24 2.53
C LYS A 53 5.58 -9.29 1.39
N LEU A 54 4.66 -8.35 1.60
CA LEU A 54 4.28 -7.34 0.62
C LEU A 54 5.45 -6.41 0.28
N GLY A 55 6.21 -5.97 1.28
CA GLY A 55 7.42 -5.17 1.04
C GLY A 55 8.44 -5.91 0.17
N LYS A 56 8.64 -7.21 0.42
CA LYS A 56 9.49 -8.07 -0.44
C LYS A 56 8.92 -8.23 -1.84
N PHE A 57 7.61 -8.44 -1.95
CA PHE A 57 6.93 -8.56 -3.24
C PHE A 57 7.11 -7.29 -4.08
N ILE A 58 6.77 -6.13 -3.53
CA ILE A 58 6.89 -4.83 -4.21
C ILE A 58 8.33 -4.55 -4.62
N SER A 59 9.32 -4.96 -3.82
CA SER A 59 10.74 -4.77 -4.16
C SER A 59 11.22 -5.56 -5.38
N LYS A 60 10.45 -6.56 -5.84
CA LYS A 60 10.73 -7.31 -7.06
C LYS A 60 10.10 -6.68 -8.31
N LEU A 61 9.21 -5.71 -8.14
CA LEU A 61 8.51 -5.09 -9.25
C LEU A 61 9.40 -4.02 -9.90
N ASP A 62 9.36 -3.98 -11.24
CA ASP A 62 10.04 -2.96 -12.01
C ASP A 62 9.14 -1.73 -12.20
N PHE A 63 9.66 -0.56 -11.82
CA PHE A 63 9.00 0.72 -11.97
C PHE A 63 9.69 1.57 -13.05
N ALA A 64 8.96 1.97 -14.09
CA ALA A 64 9.47 2.91 -15.09
C ALA A 64 9.72 4.30 -14.50
N GLN A 65 8.84 4.70 -13.57
CA GLN A 65 8.86 5.95 -12.82
C GLN A 65 8.04 5.76 -11.54
N PRO A 66 8.08 6.68 -10.56
CA PRO A 66 7.30 6.54 -9.32
C PRO A 66 5.83 6.23 -9.60
N GLY A 67 5.31 5.18 -8.99
CA GLY A 67 3.93 4.72 -9.17
C GLY A 67 3.65 3.89 -10.43
N GLN A 68 4.46 4.01 -11.49
CA GLN A 68 4.19 3.39 -12.79
C GLN A 68 4.98 2.10 -12.99
N LEU A 69 4.28 0.97 -13.01
CA LEU A 69 4.88 -0.33 -13.26
C LEU A 69 5.23 -0.58 -14.73
N SER A 70 6.39 -1.19 -14.94
CA SER A 70 6.86 -1.69 -16.25
C SER A 70 6.34 -3.11 -16.50
N ILE A 71 5.04 -3.23 -16.78
CA ILE A 71 4.41 -4.53 -17.04
C ILE A 71 4.73 -4.99 -18.47
N GLN A 72 5.42 -6.13 -18.58
CA GLN A 72 5.84 -6.70 -19.86
C GLN A 72 4.90 -7.79 -20.37
N GLU A 73 4.32 -8.59 -19.46
CA GLU A 73 3.42 -9.70 -19.78
C GLU A 73 2.08 -9.51 -19.06
N VAL A 74 0.99 -9.69 -19.79
CA VAL A 74 -0.36 -9.72 -19.21
C VAL A 74 -0.70 -11.15 -18.85
N CYS A 75 -1.00 -11.41 -17.57
CA CYS A 75 -1.33 -12.73 -17.06
C CYS A 75 -2.71 -12.69 -16.38
N PRO A 76 -3.79 -13.10 -17.08
CA PRO A 76 -5.12 -13.15 -16.48
C PRO A 76 -5.17 -14.17 -15.34
N TYR A 77 -5.72 -13.79 -14.19
CA TYR A 77 -5.79 -14.66 -13.02
C TYR A 77 -7.13 -14.52 -12.29
N PRO A 78 -7.75 -15.61 -11.79
CA PRO A 78 -8.95 -15.50 -10.98
C PRO A 78 -8.59 -14.96 -9.58
N HIS A 79 -8.80 -13.66 -9.38
CA HIS A 79 -8.54 -12.99 -8.12
C HIS A 79 -9.64 -13.28 -7.08
N GLU A 80 -9.25 -13.75 -5.90
CA GLU A 80 -10.18 -13.99 -4.78
C GLU A 80 -10.00 -12.92 -3.68
N ASN A 81 -8.99 -13.11 -2.82
CA ASN A 81 -8.60 -12.10 -1.85
C ASN A 81 -7.26 -11.51 -2.24
N VAL A 82 -7.14 -10.21 -1.99
CA VAL A 82 -6.00 -9.42 -2.40
C VAL A 82 -5.59 -8.44 -1.31
N TYR A 83 -4.34 -8.02 -1.38
CA TYR A 83 -3.78 -6.92 -0.61
C TYR A 83 -3.71 -5.69 -1.49
N LEU A 84 -4.51 -4.67 -1.16
CA LEU A 84 -4.39 -3.34 -1.73
C LEU A 84 -3.16 -2.62 -1.16
N CYS A 85 -2.32 -2.14 -2.06
CA CYS A 85 -1.11 -1.39 -1.81
C CYS A 85 -1.18 -0.05 -2.58
N PHE A 86 -0.79 1.04 -1.93
CA PHE A 86 -0.73 2.36 -2.56
C PHE A 86 0.67 2.59 -3.14
N LEU A 87 0.76 2.92 -4.43
CA LEU A 87 2.05 3.11 -5.11
C LEU A 87 2.48 4.58 -5.22
N MET A 88 1.59 5.51 -4.91
CA MET A 88 1.82 6.96 -4.90
C MET A 88 1.23 7.62 -3.64
N GLY A 89 1.89 8.65 -3.11
CA GLY A 89 1.46 9.32 -1.87
C GLY A 89 2.58 9.51 -0.86
N THR A 90 2.23 9.54 0.42
CA THR A 90 3.20 9.78 1.51
C THR A 90 3.85 8.48 2.01
N GLU A 91 4.98 8.63 2.72
CA GLU A 91 5.70 7.50 3.33
C GLU A 91 4.80 6.70 4.30
N ALA A 92 3.84 7.36 4.94
CA ALA A 92 2.86 6.73 5.82
C ALA A 92 1.87 5.87 5.03
N LEU A 93 1.37 6.36 3.90
CA LEU A 93 0.41 5.64 3.07
C LEU A 93 1.00 4.34 2.50
N PHE A 94 2.28 4.35 2.10
CA PHE A 94 3.00 3.15 1.62
C PHE A 94 3.15 2.04 2.65
N GLN A 95 2.94 2.34 3.93
CA GLN A 95 3.02 1.37 5.03
C GLN A 95 1.66 0.79 5.40
N ILE A 96 0.60 1.18 4.70
CA ILE A 96 -0.74 0.67 4.94
C ILE A 96 -1.10 -0.29 3.81
N PHE A 97 -1.37 -1.53 4.22
CA PHE A 97 -1.86 -2.59 3.34
C PHE A 97 -3.22 -3.05 3.82
N ILE A 98 -4.14 -3.26 2.88
CA ILE A 98 -5.53 -3.59 3.17
C ILE A 98 -5.85 -4.92 2.51
N PHE A 99 -6.23 -5.90 3.32
CA PHE A 99 -6.66 -7.21 2.86
C PHE A 99 -8.17 -7.25 2.72
N GLY A 100 -8.67 -7.76 1.61
CA GLY A 100 -10.10 -7.91 1.34
C GLY A 100 -10.37 -8.71 0.07
N LYS A 101 -11.64 -8.92 -0.26
CA LYS A 101 -12.04 -9.55 -1.52
C LYS A 101 -11.78 -8.61 -2.69
N TYR A 102 -11.25 -9.15 -3.79
CA TYR A 102 -10.96 -8.41 -5.01
C TYR A 102 -12.16 -7.57 -5.48
N ASP A 103 -13.32 -8.21 -5.61
CA ASP A 103 -14.55 -7.55 -6.05
C ASP A 103 -15.01 -6.42 -5.13
N ASP A 104 -14.82 -6.57 -3.81
CA ASP A 104 -15.21 -5.54 -2.85
C ASP A 104 -14.24 -4.35 -2.88
N ILE A 105 -12.93 -4.61 -3.04
CA ILE A 105 -11.93 -3.55 -3.21
C ILE A 105 -12.16 -2.78 -4.51
N LEU A 106 -12.40 -3.47 -5.62
CA LEU A 106 -12.67 -2.83 -6.91
C LEU A 106 -13.99 -2.06 -6.91
N ARG A 107 -15.04 -2.56 -6.25
CA ARG A 107 -16.31 -1.83 -6.16
C ARG A 107 -16.14 -0.49 -5.45
N ASP A 108 -15.23 -0.43 -4.48
CA ASP A 108 -14.92 0.78 -3.72
C ASP A 108 -13.72 1.55 -4.35
N TYR A 109 -13.35 1.29 -5.62
CA TYR A 109 -12.21 1.90 -6.32
C TYR A 109 -12.18 3.43 -6.26
N ASP A 110 -13.31 4.08 -6.53
CA ASP A 110 -13.39 5.54 -6.54
C ASP A 110 -12.99 6.14 -5.18
N GLU A 111 -13.32 5.45 -4.08
CA GLU A 111 -12.94 5.88 -2.73
C GLU A 111 -11.44 5.68 -2.48
N TRP A 112 -10.85 4.60 -3.01
CA TRP A 112 -9.40 4.35 -2.91
C TRP A 112 -8.57 5.32 -3.75
N ALA A 113 -9.05 5.68 -4.94
CA ALA A 113 -8.37 6.56 -5.89
C ALA A 113 -8.17 7.98 -5.35
N VAL A 114 -8.97 8.41 -4.37
CA VAL A 114 -8.80 9.69 -3.65
C VAL A 114 -7.44 9.74 -2.92
N PHE A 115 -6.94 8.60 -2.45
CA PHE A 115 -5.73 8.52 -1.65
C PHE A 115 -4.47 8.31 -2.49
N SER A 116 -4.58 7.52 -3.55
CA SER A 116 -3.47 7.24 -4.44
C SER A 116 -3.97 7.05 -5.87
N PRO A 117 -3.36 7.74 -6.85
CA PRO A 117 -3.71 7.55 -8.26
C PRO A 117 -3.24 6.20 -8.81
N CYS A 118 -2.31 5.51 -8.15
CA CYS A 118 -1.76 4.24 -8.61
C CYS A 118 -1.94 3.19 -7.52
N LEU A 119 -2.72 2.15 -7.83
CA LEU A 119 -3.04 1.07 -6.90
C LEU A 119 -2.46 -0.26 -7.39
N LEU A 120 -2.04 -1.08 -6.44
CA LEU A 120 -1.58 -2.44 -6.68
C LEU A 120 -2.38 -3.40 -5.80
N LEU A 121 -3.00 -4.41 -6.40
CA LEU A 121 -3.75 -5.45 -5.72
C LEU A 121 -2.94 -6.74 -5.87
N VAL A 122 -2.39 -7.26 -4.77
CA VAL A 122 -1.54 -8.45 -4.78
C VAL A 122 -2.34 -9.64 -4.27
N ASP A 123 -2.38 -10.75 -5.01
CA ASP A 123 -3.05 -11.97 -4.57
C ASP A 123 -2.38 -12.62 -3.37
N GLU A 124 -3.14 -13.46 -2.65
CA GLU A 124 -2.65 -14.20 -1.48
C GLU A 124 -1.48 -15.15 -1.77
N ASP A 125 -1.29 -15.53 -3.02
CA ASP A 125 -0.16 -16.36 -3.45
C ASP A 125 1.16 -15.58 -3.53
N PHE A 126 1.12 -14.24 -3.46
CA PHE A 126 2.27 -13.35 -3.66
C PHE A 126 3.00 -13.62 -4.98
N ILE A 127 2.24 -14.00 -6.00
CA ILE A 127 2.72 -14.23 -7.36
C ILE A 127 1.95 -13.30 -8.31
N HIS A 128 0.63 -13.36 -8.27
CA HIS A 128 -0.23 -12.61 -9.17
C HIS A 128 -0.61 -11.24 -8.59
N TYR A 129 -0.86 -10.29 -9.49
CA TYR A 129 -1.28 -8.96 -9.10
C TYR A 129 -2.04 -8.23 -10.21
N THR A 130 -2.85 -7.27 -9.77
CA THR A 130 -3.53 -6.29 -10.61
C THR A 130 -2.97 -4.91 -10.33
N TYR A 131 -2.53 -4.22 -11.37
CA TYR A 131 -2.10 -2.82 -11.32
C TYR A 131 -3.18 -1.93 -11.92
N ILE A 132 -3.53 -0.86 -11.21
CA ILE A 132 -4.41 0.19 -11.71
C ILE A 132 -3.61 1.48 -11.78
N ASN A 133 -3.48 2.03 -12.99
CA ASN A 133 -2.72 3.26 -13.19
C ASN A 133 -3.56 4.52 -12.92
N ASN A 134 -2.91 5.68 -13.05
CA ASN A 134 -3.51 7.00 -12.83
C ASN A 134 -4.66 7.35 -13.80
N ASP A 135 -4.81 6.60 -14.89
CA ASP A 135 -5.89 6.76 -15.86
C ASP A 135 -7.04 5.76 -15.60
N GLY A 136 -6.92 4.94 -14.55
CA GLY A 136 -7.86 3.86 -14.23
C GLY A 136 -7.71 2.63 -15.11
N GLU A 137 -6.67 2.53 -15.93
CA GLU A 137 -6.41 1.34 -16.73
C GLU A 137 -5.93 0.21 -15.82
N VAL A 138 -6.57 -0.95 -15.98
CA VAL A 138 -6.30 -2.17 -15.21
C VAL A 138 -5.38 -3.08 -16.03
N LYS A 139 -4.32 -3.58 -15.39
CA LYS A 139 -3.38 -4.54 -15.97
C LYS A 139 -3.13 -5.67 -14.98
N GLU A 140 -3.34 -6.90 -15.41
CA GLU A 140 -3.08 -8.11 -14.62
C GLU A 140 -1.74 -8.73 -15.04
N SER A 141 -0.94 -9.16 -14.07
CA SER A 141 0.37 -9.75 -14.32
C SER A 141 0.84 -10.61 -13.14
N GLN A 142 2.05 -11.14 -13.25
CA GLN A 142 2.68 -11.96 -12.21
C GLN A 142 4.16 -11.58 -12.06
N VAL A 143 4.72 -11.82 -10.88
CA VAL A 143 6.18 -11.76 -10.70
C VAL A 143 6.85 -12.97 -11.36
N SER A 144 7.94 -12.74 -12.08
CA SER A 144 8.76 -13.80 -12.69
C SER A 144 9.64 -14.55 -11.68
#